data_AF-A0A2G5XE29-F1
#
_entry.id   AF-A0A2G5XE29-F1
#
_cell.length_a   1.000
_cell.length_b   1.000
_cell.length_c   1.000
_cell.angle_alpha   90.00
_cell.angle_beta   90.00
_cell.angle_gamma   90.00
#
_symmetry.space_group_name_H-M   'P 1'
#
loop_
_entity.id
_entity.type
_entity.pdbx_description
1 polymer ?
#
loop_
_entity_poly.entity_id
_entity_poly.type
_entity_poly.pdbx_seq_one_letter_code
_entity_poly.pdbx_strand_id
1 'polypeptide(L)'
;MQGEKKQLLYTMLAFVCASGVFLMSILFQKMAYWGGGLTWYWVGVAITFAVGIAGTAFILQTLKIKGPEEKTLLTTLLISLRALAILAIGLGFLWTTFVISAGMSGF
;
A
#
# COMPACT_ATOMS: atom_id res chain seq x y z
N MET A 1 -22.73 3.59 -13.07
CA MET A 1 -22.94 2.64 -11.96
C MET A 1 -21.98 1.43 -11.92
N GLN A 2 -21.89 0.53 -12.92
CA GLN A 2 -21.05 -0.68 -12.78
C GLN A 2 -19.53 -0.41 -12.73
N GLY A 3 -19.05 0.60 -13.47
CA GLY A 3 -17.64 1.03 -13.44
C GLY A 3 -17.21 1.63 -12.09
N GLU A 4 -18.07 2.47 -11.51
CA GLU A 4 -17.83 3.13 -10.22
C GLU A 4 -17.74 2.13 -9.06
N LYS A 5 -18.61 1.11 -9.04
CA LYS A 5 -18.55 0.02 -8.05
C LYS A 5 -17.23 -0.74 -8.11
N LYS A 6 -16.75 -1.05 -9.33
CA LYS A 6 -15.44 -1.72 -9.52
C LYS A 6 -14.29 -0.82 -9.07
N GLN A 7 -14.33 0.47 -9.42
CA GLN A 7 -13.31 1.44 -9.01
C GLN A 7 -13.24 1.58 -7.49
N LEU A 8 -14.38 1.67 -6.81
CA LEU A 8 -14.48 1.73 -5.36
C LEU A 8 -13.92 0.47 -4.71
N LEU A 9 -14.30 -0.71 -5.21
CA LEU A 9 -13.79 -1.99 -4.71
C LEU A 9 -12.26 -2.11 -4.84
N TYR A 10 -11.70 -1.79 -6.01
CA TYR A 10 -10.24 -1.82 -6.19
C TYR A 10 -9.53 -0.78 -5.31
N THR A 11 -10.13 0.40 -5.13
CA THR A 11 -9.58 1.42 -4.23
C THR A 11 -9.58 0.93 -2.79
N MET A 12 -10.67 0.30 -2.32
CA MET A 12 -10.72 -0.31 -0.99
C MET A 12 -9.67 -1.41 -0.81
N LEU A 13 -9.51 -2.29 -1.79
CA LEU A 13 -8.47 -3.32 -1.77
C LEU A 13 -7.07 -2.71 -1.72
N ALA A 14 -6.82 -1.62 -2.46
CA ALA A 14 -5.56 -0.89 -2.38
C ALA A 14 -5.31 -0.31 -0.98
N PHE A 15 -6.34 0.21 -0.31
CA PHE A 15 -6.23 0.68 1.08
C PHE A 15 -5.91 -0.46 2.05
N VAL A 16 -6.60 -1.60 1.91
CA VAL A 16 -6.30 -2.79 2.74
C VAL A 16 -4.84 -3.22 2.55
N CYS A 17 -4.34 -3.23 1.31
CA CYS A 17 -2.93 -3.49 1.04
C CYS A 17 -2.01 -2.43 1.66
N ALA A 18 -2.33 -1.14 1.55
CA ALA A 18 -1.54 -0.06 2.15
C ALA A 18 -1.45 -0.20 3.68
N SER A 19 -2.58 -0.46 4.36
CA SER A 19 -2.59 -0.75 5.79
C SER A 19 -1.78 -2.01 6.12
N GLY A 20 -1.88 -3.05 5.28
CA GLY A 20 -1.08 -4.26 5.39
C GLY A 20 0.42 -3.99 5.30
N VAL A 21 0.86 -3.12 4.39
CA VAL A 21 2.26 -2.68 4.27
C VAL A 21 2.72 -2.08 5.59
N PHE A 22 2.02 -1.08 6.12
CA PHE A 22 2.43 -0.44 7.38
C PHE A 22 2.44 -1.41 8.58
N LEU A 23 1.42 -2.27 8.70
CA LEU A 23 1.34 -3.27 9.77
C LEU A 23 2.51 -4.26 9.71
N MET A 24 2.81 -4.77 8.52
CA MET A 24 3.94 -5.70 8.33
C MET A 24 5.27 -5.00 8.55
N SER A 25 5.41 -3.73 8.15
CA SER A 25 6.59 -2.92 8.47
C SER A 25 6.86 -2.85 9.97
N ILE A 26 5.84 -2.62 10.79
CA ILE A 26 5.98 -2.59 12.25
C ILE A 26 6.41 -3.97 12.80
N LEU A 27 5.89 -5.06 12.23
CA LEU A 27 6.21 -6.41 12.67
C LEU A 27 7.67 -6.79 12.40
N PHE A 28 8.15 -6.59 11.17
CA PHE A 28 9.55 -6.92 10.86
C PHE A 28 10.52 -5.90 11.46
N GLN A 29 10.09 -4.65 11.69
CA GLN A 29 10.87 -3.66 12.44
C GLN A 29 11.22 -4.17 13.84
N LYS A 30 10.26 -4.82 14.52
CA LYS A 30 10.53 -5.44 15.83
C LYS A 30 11.61 -6.52 15.73
N MET A 31 11.62 -7.28 14.64
CA MET A 31 12.60 -8.34 14.42
C MET A 31 13.99 -7.77 14.11
N ALA A 32 14.06 -6.67 13.36
CA ALA A 32 15.30 -5.97 13.01
C ALA A 32 15.99 -5.40 14.25
N TYR A 33 15.26 -4.65 15.08
CA TYR A 33 15.86 -3.88 16.17
C TYR A 33 15.87 -4.59 17.53
N TRP A 34 14.97 -5.55 17.76
CA TRP A 34 14.79 -6.17 19.08
C TRP A 34 15.14 -7.67 19.10
N GLY A 35 15.83 -8.17 18.08
CA GLY A 35 16.47 -9.49 18.11
C GLY A 35 15.57 -10.68 17.71
N GLY A 36 14.68 -10.52 16.73
CA GLY A 36 13.71 -11.56 16.30
C GLY A 36 14.22 -12.60 15.28
N GLY A 37 15.51 -12.57 14.95
CA GLY A 37 16.13 -13.46 13.96
C GLY A 37 16.12 -12.92 12.53
N LEU A 38 17.30 -12.91 11.90
CA LEU A 38 17.55 -12.33 10.58
C LEU A 38 16.65 -12.94 9.48
N THR A 39 16.35 -14.24 9.57
CA THR A 39 15.49 -14.93 8.60
C THR A 39 14.06 -14.39 8.61
N TRP A 40 13.46 -14.21 9.79
CA TRP A 40 12.09 -13.71 9.92
C TRP A 40 11.96 -12.25 9.52
N TYR A 41 13.01 -11.46 9.74
CA TYR A 41 13.11 -10.11 9.20
C TYR A 41 12.98 -10.09 7.67
N TRP A 42 13.80 -10.88 6.96
CA TRP A 42 13.75 -10.92 5.48
C TRP A 42 12.44 -11.50 4.95
N VAL A 43 11.84 -12.47 5.64
CA VAL A 43 10.50 -12.98 5.30
C VAL A 43 9.46 -11.86 5.43
N GLY A 44 9.48 -11.09 6.52
CA GLY A 44 8.59 -9.96 6.72
C GLY A 44 8.76 -8.87 5.66
N VAL A 45 10.01 -8.56 5.27
CA VAL A 45 10.33 -7.64 4.17
C VAL A 45 9.73 -8.14 2.86
N ALA A 46 9.95 -9.41 2.50
CA ALA A 46 9.43 -10.00 1.26
C ALA A 46 7.90 -9.94 1.19
N ILE A 47 7.22 -10.30 2.29
CA ILE A 47 5.74 -10.22 2.39
C ILE A 47 5.27 -8.76 2.24
N THR A 48 5.94 -7.81 2.89
CA THR A 48 5.57 -6.38 2.84
C THR A 48 5.64 -5.85 1.40
N PHE A 49 6.72 -6.15 0.68
CA PHE A 49 6.84 -5.77 -0.73
C PHE A 49 5.80 -6.47 -1.61
N ALA A 50 5.52 -7.75 -1.39
CA ALA A 50 4.48 -8.47 -2.13
C ALA A 50 3.10 -7.83 -1.96
N VAL A 51 2.74 -7.44 -0.72
CA VAL A 51 1.48 -6.74 -0.43
C VAL A 51 1.46 -5.34 -1.06
N GLY A 52 2.57 -4.60 -1.01
CA GLY A 52 2.69 -3.29 -1.65
C GLY A 52 2.53 -3.36 -3.17
N ILE A 53 3.13 -4.38 -3.82
CA ILE A 53 2.99 -4.63 -5.26
C ILE A 53 1.53 -4.98 -5.60
N ALA A 54 0.87 -5.82 -4.79
CA ALA A 54 -0.55 -6.12 -4.97
C ALA A 54 -1.43 -4.86 -4.85
N GLY A 55 -1.18 -4.02 -3.85
CA GLY A 55 -1.87 -2.72 -3.71
C GLY A 55 -1.66 -1.80 -4.91
N THR A 56 -0.43 -1.75 -5.41
CA THR A 56 -0.08 -0.99 -6.63
C THR A 56 -0.84 -1.52 -7.85
N ALA A 57 -0.95 -2.85 -8.01
CA ALA A 57 -1.72 -3.46 -9.08
C ALA A 57 -3.20 -3.06 -9.02
N PHE A 58 -3.81 -3.04 -7.83
CA PHE A 58 -5.20 -2.58 -7.67
C PHE A 58 -5.36 -1.11 -8.07
N ILE A 59 -4.42 -0.23 -7.70
CA ILE A 59 -4.41 1.17 -8.14
C ILE A 59 -4.31 1.25 -9.67
N LEU A 60 -3.45 0.47 -10.31
CA LEU A 60 -3.35 0.45 -11.78
C LEU A 60 -4.66 0.00 -12.44
N GLN A 61 -5.38 -0.96 -11.85
CA GLN A 61 -6.69 -1.36 -12.36
C GLN A 61 -7.71 -0.22 -12.26
N THR A 62 -7.64 0.62 -11.22
CA THR A 62 -8.47 1.84 -11.15
C THR A 62 -8.11 2.89 -12.21
N LEU A 63 -6.90 2.88 -12.80
CA LEU A 63 -6.51 3.82 -13.89
C LEU A 63 -7.18 3.43 -15.21
N LYS A 64 -7.40 2.13 -15.41
CA LYS A 64 -7.95 1.59 -16.68
C LYS A 64 -9.46 1.73 -16.80
N ILE A 65 -10.15 1.98 -15.69
CA ILE A 65 -11.61 2.19 -15.68
C ILE A 65 -11.87 3.62 -16.13
N LYS A 66 -12.59 3.80 -17.25
CA LYS A 66 -13.05 5.11 -17.70
C LYS A 66 -13.93 5.74 -16.62
N GLY A 67 -13.56 6.95 -16.21
CA GLY A 67 -14.32 7.74 -15.24
C GLY A 67 -15.66 8.22 -15.82
N PRO A 68 -16.61 8.62 -14.96
CA PRO A 68 -17.83 9.29 -15.41
C PRO A 68 -17.45 10.60 -16.12
N GLU A 69 -18.07 10.89 -17.28
CA GLU A 69 -17.87 12.17 -17.98
C GLU A 69 -18.47 13.36 -17.21
N GLU A 70 -19.46 13.12 -16.34
CA GLU A 70 -20.05 14.15 -15.49
C GLU A 70 -19.30 14.35 -14.17
N LYS A 71 -19.08 15.63 -13.83
CA LYS A 71 -18.52 16.05 -12.54
C LYS A 71 -19.59 16.01 -11.45
N THR A 72 -19.81 14.82 -10.89
CA THR A 72 -20.64 14.62 -9.70
C THR A 72 -19.77 14.60 -8.44
N LEU A 73 -20.34 14.88 -7.26
CA LEU A 73 -19.67 14.76 -5.95
C LEU A 73 -19.00 13.39 -5.75
N LEU A 74 -19.64 12.31 -6.24
CA LEU A 74 -19.08 10.96 -6.20
C LEU A 74 -17.79 10.82 -7.04
N THR A 75 -17.74 11.44 -8.22
CA THR A 75 -16.55 11.44 -9.08
C THR A 75 -15.37 12.11 -8.37
N THR A 76 -15.60 13.25 -7.73
CA THR A 76 -14.58 13.96 -6.93
C THR A 76 -14.10 13.11 -5.75
N LEU A 77 -15.01 12.47 -5.03
CA LEU A 77 -14.68 11.57 -3.91
C LEU A 77 -13.84 10.37 -4.37
N LEU A 78 -14.18 9.75 -5.50
CA LEU A 78 -13.42 8.62 -6.03
C LEU A 78 -12.00 9.02 -6.47
N ILE A 79 -11.84 10.21 -7.05
CA ILE A 79 -10.53 10.76 -7.43
C ILE A 79 -9.69 11.05 -6.20
N SER A 80 -10.26 11.69 -5.17
CA SER A 80 -9.53 12.01 -3.94
C SER A 80 -9.13 10.75 -3.18
N LEU A 81 -10.03 9.77 -3.07
CA LEU A 81 -9.77 8.49 -2.41
C LEU A 81 -8.64 7.72 -3.11
N ARG A 82 -8.63 7.73 -4.45
CA ARG A 82 -7.55 7.15 -5.25
C ARG A 82 -6.22 7.88 -5.03
N ALA A 83 -6.21 9.21 -5.03
CA ALA A 83 -4.99 9.98 -4.75
C ALA A 83 -4.42 9.66 -3.36
N LEU A 84 -5.30 9.53 -2.36
CA LEU A 84 -4.92 9.12 -1.02
C LEU A 84 -4.36 7.69 -0.98
N ALA A 85 -4.92 6.75 -1.73
CA ALA A 85 -4.39 5.38 -1.84
C ALA A 85 -2.98 5.37 -2.45
N ILE A 86 -2.75 6.17 -3.50
CA ILE A 86 -1.43 6.33 -4.14
C ILE A 86 -0.42 6.86 -3.13
N LEU A 87 -0.79 7.92 -2.39
CA LEU A 87 0.06 8.48 -1.34
C LEU A 87 0.36 7.47 -0.23
N ALA A 88 -0.65 6.73 0.23
CA ALA A 88 -0.49 5.74 1.30
C ALA A 88 0.46 4.60 0.90
N ILE A 89 0.30 4.05 -0.32
CA ILE A 89 1.21 3.03 -0.85
C ILE A 89 2.63 3.58 -1.01
N GLY A 90 2.77 4.79 -1.57
CA GLY A 90 4.07 5.44 -1.74
C GLY A 90 4.80 5.68 -0.41
N LEU A 91 4.10 6.21 0.59
CA LEU A 91 4.60 6.37 1.95
C LEU A 91 4.94 5.02 2.60
N GLY A 92 4.15 3.98 2.34
CA GLY A 92 4.42 2.62 2.81
C GLY A 92 5.73 2.05 2.26
N PHE A 93 6.03 2.26 0.98
CA PHE A 93 7.31 1.87 0.38
C PHE A 93 8.49 2.66 0.93
N LEU A 94 8.33 3.98 1.07
CA LEU A 94 9.36 4.83 1.67
C LEU A 94 9.66 4.41 3.11
N TRP A 95 8.61 4.16 3.90
CA TRP A 95 8.74 3.68 5.27
C TRP A 95 9.43 2.32 5.34
N THR A 96 9.00 1.36 4.52
CA THR A 96 9.60 0.01 4.46
C THR A 96 11.09 0.11 4.11
N THR A 97 11.44 0.95 3.13
CA THR A 97 12.84 1.19 2.74
C THR A 97 13.64 1.83 3.87
N PHE A 98 13.06 2.81 4.56
CA PHE A 98 13.69 3.44 5.71
C PHE A 98 13.99 2.42 6.82
N VAL A 99 13.03 1.57 7.19
CA VAL A 99 13.23 0.52 8.20
C VAL A 99 14.33 -0.45 7.79
N ILE A 100 14.41 -0.81 6.49
CA ILE A 100 15.46 -1.70 6.00
C ILE A 100 16.84 -1.05 6.11
N SER A 101 16.96 0.20 5.65
CA SER A 101 18.22 0.95 5.71
C SER A 101 18.69 1.14 7.15
N ALA A 102 17.78 1.50 8.06
CA ALA A 102 18.08 1.68 9.47
C ALA A 102 18.46 0.35 10.13
N GLY A 103 17.72 -0.75 9.87
CA GLY A 103 18.06 -2.09 10.36
C GLY A 103 19.42 -2.61 9.86
N MET A 104 19.80 -2.31 8.62
CA MET A 104 21.11 -2.67 8.07
C MET A 104 22.27 -1.80 8.58
N SER A 105 21.98 -0.57 9.03
CA SER A 105 22.99 0.34 9.57
C SER A 105 23.46 0.01 11.00
N GLY A 106 22.86 -1.00 11.63
CA GLY A 106 23.23 -1.42 12.99
C GLY A 106 22.77 -0.47 14.09
N PHE A 107 21.76 0.35 13.81
CA PHE A 107 21.05 1.18 14.79
C PHE A 107 19.98 0.39 15.54
#